data_AF-A0A518HY04-F1
#
_entry.id   AF-A0A518HY04-F1
#
_cell.length_a   1.000
_cell.length_b   1.000
_cell.length_c   1.000
_cell.angle_alpha   90.00
_cell.angle_beta   90.00
_cell.angle_gamma   90.00
#
_symmetry.space_group_name_H-M   'P 1'
#
loop_
_entity.id
_entity.type
_entity.pdbx_description
1 polymer ?
#
loop_
_entity_poly.entity_id
_entity_poly.type
_entity_poly.pdbx_seq_one_letter_code
_entity_poly.pdbx_strand_id
1 'polypeptide(L)'
;MNRKRISVLVLLLTTAISPCSACDEPAKQETTTANRFLESLKRGKQAHLRVAEKINTGDNPMKLDPDKLVLREYDEAIASAEKIIAAGGIYAQKEVAADQKRIDEVAKRVRENYANAAKTQIADARRKASETYERAVAEAMKKRAATLSDSNATYRRSVAQSNLTLRLKRNAGKLGIVIWNLPAKAKLHDRSTVAVKIELLQQDRVVWTNKLARLNRRADNSLFRLPNVLFDKVRIETTRWTGSGSGLAEVEVYVGTENLALGRPCEVSSIETLPTHLDDRDALTDGMAQPTVEGEGYWIPEEKTRATVTIDLLGEPNQEIIDAAQARAAEAQAAKIRAAIPTR
;
A
#
# COMPACT_ATOMS: atom_id res chain seq x y z
N MET A 1 -8.55 20.52 -18.84
CA MET A 1 -8.89 21.58 -19.82
C MET A 1 -7.61 22.14 -20.42
N ASN A 2 -7.29 21.78 -21.68
CA ASN A 2 -6.56 22.57 -22.70
C ASN A 2 -6.19 21.63 -23.86
N ARG A 3 -7.17 21.33 -24.72
CA ARG A 3 -6.93 20.74 -26.04
C ARG A 3 -6.78 21.90 -27.03
N LYS A 4 -5.57 22.42 -27.22
CA LYS A 4 -5.26 23.38 -28.29
C LYS A 4 -4.60 22.66 -29.46
N ARG A 5 -5.40 22.47 -30.51
CA ARG A 5 -5.10 22.60 -31.95
C ARG A 5 -3.70 22.14 -32.41
N ILE A 6 -3.63 20.90 -32.90
CA ILE A 6 -2.70 20.55 -33.99
C ILE A 6 -3.57 20.47 -35.25
N SER A 7 -3.69 21.60 -35.94
CA SER A 7 -4.35 21.67 -37.24
C SER A 7 -3.38 21.21 -38.32
N VAL A 8 -3.83 20.20 -39.06
CA VAL A 8 -3.27 19.65 -40.29
C VAL A 8 -2.95 20.79 -41.27
N LEU A 9 -1.69 20.90 -41.68
CA LEU A 9 -1.25 21.79 -42.76
C LEU A 9 -0.28 21.06 -43.67
N VAL A 10 -0.77 20.13 -44.50
CA VAL A 10 -0.05 19.68 -45.71
C VAL A 10 -1.07 19.28 -46.77
N LEU A 11 -1.61 20.26 -47.48
CA LEU A 11 -2.11 20.08 -48.85
C LEU A 11 -2.23 21.46 -49.49
N LEU A 12 -1.29 21.81 -50.39
CA LEU A 12 -1.47 22.78 -51.48
C LEU A 12 -0.12 23.01 -52.15
N LEU A 13 0.14 22.28 -53.24
CA LEU A 13 0.88 22.81 -54.39
C LEU A 13 0.67 21.85 -55.58
N THR A 14 -0.50 21.95 -56.20
CA THR A 14 -0.73 21.41 -57.55
C THR A 14 -1.51 22.44 -58.38
N THR A 15 -1.02 22.61 -59.61
CA THR A 15 -1.56 23.35 -60.78
C THR A 15 -1.24 24.84 -60.91
N ALA A 16 -0.43 25.19 -61.92
CA ALA A 16 -0.93 25.66 -63.22
C ALA A 16 0.24 25.87 -64.21
N ILE A 17 0.38 24.99 -65.21
CA ILE A 17 1.15 25.27 -66.44
C ILE A 17 0.12 25.21 -67.57
N SER A 18 -0.12 26.36 -68.21
CA SER A 18 -0.97 26.51 -69.39
C SER A 18 -0.09 26.43 -70.64
N PRO A 19 -0.43 25.66 -71.69
CA PRO A 19 0.37 25.64 -72.91
C PRO A 19 -0.08 26.78 -73.84
N CYS A 20 0.83 27.69 -74.14
CA CYS A 20 0.67 28.66 -75.22
C CYS A 20 1.47 28.13 -76.43
N SER A 21 0.78 27.81 -77.53
CA SER A 21 1.38 27.37 -78.78
C SER A 21 1.78 28.59 -79.61
N ALA A 22 3.08 28.86 -79.69
CA ALA A 22 3.64 29.69 -80.75
C ALA A 22 5.01 29.10 -81.11
N CYS A 23 5.21 28.90 -82.42
CA CYS A 23 6.35 28.26 -83.03
C CYS A 23 7.64 29.06 -82.78
N ASP A 24 8.61 28.47 -82.08
CA ASP A 24 9.96 29.02 -81.91
C ASP A 24 11.00 27.90 -82.13
N GLU A 25 12.19 28.30 -82.58
CA GLU A 25 13.36 27.46 -82.85
C GLU A 25 13.62 26.42 -81.74
N PRO A 26 13.70 25.10 -82.06
CA PRO A 26 13.79 24.05 -81.05
C PRO A 26 15.05 24.12 -80.17
N ALA A 27 16.15 24.68 -80.68
CA ALA A 27 17.43 24.71 -79.96
C ALA A 27 17.51 25.75 -78.82
N LYS A 28 16.70 26.83 -78.84
CA LYS A 28 16.71 27.87 -77.79
C LYS A 28 15.70 27.60 -76.67
N GLN A 29 14.60 26.89 -76.93
CA GLN A 29 13.61 26.55 -75.91
C GLN A 29 14.08 25.43 -74.96
N GLU A 30 14.92 24.50 -75.43
CA GLU A 30 15.40 23.37 -74.60
C GLU A 30 16.42 23.80 -73.54
N THR A 31 17.33 24.72 -73.85
CA THR A 31 18.28 25.29 -72.88
C THR A 31 17.59 26.11 -71.78
N THR A 32 16.41 26.68 -72.06
CA THR A 32 15.61 27.38 -71.04
C THR A 32 14.93 26.41 -70.06
N THR A 33 14.67 25.17 -70.49
CA THR A 33 13.92 24.18 -69.71
C THR A 33 14.81 23.47 -68.69
N ALA A 34 16.06 23.13 -69.06
CA ALA A 34 17.04 22.54 -68.14
C ALA A 34 17.41 23.49 -66.98
N ASN A 35 17.65 24.77 -67.28
CA ASN A 35 17.94 25.79 -66.27
C ASN A 35 16.74 26.02 -65.32
N ARG A 36 15.50 25.97 -65.83
CA ARG A 36 14.30 26.07 -65.00
C ARG A 36 14.14 24.88 -64.04
N PHE A 37 14.53 23.67 -64.46
CA PHE A 37 14.47 22.50 -63.60
C PHE A 37 15.53 22.54 -62.49
N LEU A 38 16.78 22.91 -62.81
CA LEU A 38 17.83 23.09 -61.79
C LEU A 38 17.40 24.10 -60.72
N GLU A 39 16.83 25.23 -61.12
CA GLU A 39 16.28 26.23 -60.19
C GLU A 39 15.04 25.72 -59.42
N SER A 40 14.28 24.78 -60.01
CA SER A 40 13.21 24.09 -59.30
C SER A 40 13.75 23.15 -58.22
N LEU A 41 14.80 22.36 -58.51
CA LEU A 41 15.47 21.50 -57.53
C LEU A 41 16.05 22.32 -56.37
N LYS A 42 16.75 23.42 -56.67
CA LYS A 42 17.30 24.33 -55.65
C LYS A 42 16.21 24.91 -54.75
N ARG A 43 15.09 25.38 -55.32
CA ARG A 43 13.94 25.86 -54.55
C ARG A 43 13.29 24.75 -53.72
N GLY A 44 13.17 23.54 -54.27
CA GLY A 44 12.66 22.36 -53.58
C GLY A 44 13.52 21.97 -52.36
N LYS A 45 14.84 21.97 -52.52
CA LYS A 45 15.81 21.77 -51.44
C LYS A 45 15.65 22.83 -50.35
N GLN A 46 15.57 24.11 -50.74
CA GLN A 46 15.45 25.22 -49.80
C GLN A 46 14.11 25.21 -49.03
N ALA A 47 13.03 24.77 -49.68
CA ALA A 47 11.75 24.54 -49.01
C ALA A 47 11.84 23.43 -47.97
N HIS A 48 12.50 22.30 -48.29
CA HIS A 48 12.74 21.22 -47.33
C HIS A 48 13.61 21.65 -46.15
N LEU A 49 14.66 22.45 -46.38
CA LEU A 49 15.49 23.02 -45.31
C LEU A 49 14.66 23.86 -44.32
N ARG A 50 13.77 24.73 -44.82
CA ARG A 50 12.90 25.54 -43.95
C ARG A 50 11.93 24.70 -43.13
N VAL A 51 11.43 23.60 -43.69
CA VAL A 51 10.58 22.65 -42.96
C VAL A 51 11.39 21.93 -41.88
N ALA A 52 12.61 21.48 -42.20
CA ALA A 52 13.52 20.84 -41.27
C ALA A 52 13.90 21.75 -40.08
N GLU A 53 14.19 23.03 -40.36
CA GLU A 53 14.48 24.03 -39.32
C GLU A 53 13.27 24.28 -38.39
N LYS A 54 12.07 24.35 -38.96
CA LYS A 54 10.82 24.49 -38.16
C LYS A 54 10.53 23.27 -37.30
N ILE A 55 10.84 22.06 -37.77
CA ILE A 55 10.66 20.83 -37.00
C ILE A 55 11.67 20.75 -35.84
N ASN A 56 12.89 21.23 -36.06
CA ASN A 56 14.00 21.16 -35.09
C ASN A 56 14.06 22.31 -34.06
N THR A 57 13.21 23.33 -34.17
CA THR A 57 13.24 24.52 -33.28
C THR A 57 12.39 24.39 -32.01
N GLY A 58 11.73 23.25 -31.78
CA GLY A 58 11.10 22.91 -30.49
C GLY A 58 11.90 21.85 -29.72
N ASP A 59 11.63 21.70 -28.42
CA ASP A 59 12.02 20.52 -27.60
C ASP A 59 11.29 19.25 -28.09
N ASN A 60 11.38 18.99 -29.38
CA ASN A 60 10.85 17.82 -30.01
C ASN A 60 11.93 16.73 -29.87
N PRO A 61 11.68 15.67 -29.09
CA PRO A 61 12.65 14.58 -28.90
C PRO A 61 12.98 13.85 -30.21
N MET A 62 12.27 14.15 -31.30
CA MET A 62 12.57 13.71 -32.65
C MET A 62 13.60 14.62 -33.34
N LYS A 63 14.83 14.69 -32.83
CA LYS A 63 15.99 15.04 -33.67
C LYS A 63 16.32 13.86 -34.57
N LEU A 64 15.40 13.51 -35.45
CA LEU A 64 15.62 12.50 -36.45
C LEU A 64 16.31 13.22 -37.63
N ASP A 65 17.36 12.59 -38.15
CA ASP A 65 18.10 13.02 -39.35
C ASP A 65 17.50 12.65 -40.75
N PRO A 66 16.21 12.25 -40.92
CA PRO A 66 15.63 11.91 -42.23
C PRO A 66 15.68 13.04 -43.25
N ASP A 67 15.66 14.29 -42.77
CA ASP A 67 15.70 15.43 -43.68
C ASP A 67 17.07 15.50 -44.39
N LYS A 68 18.15 14.99 -43.78
CA LYS A 68 19.44 14.83 -44.48
C LYS A 68 19.38 13.81 -45.60
N LEU A 69 18.53 12.78 -45.52
CA LEU A 69 18.36 11.82 -46.62
C LEU A 69 17.68 12.47 -47.82
N VAL A 70 16.60 13.23 -47.60
CA VAL A 70 15.91 13.94 -48.68
C VAL A 70 16.80 15.05 -49.25
N LEU A 71 17.51 15.79 -48.40
CA LEU A 71 18.43 16.84 -48.84
C LEU A 71 19.62 16.27 -49.61
N ARG A 72 20.12 15.09 -49.24
CA ARG A 72 21.16 14.38 -49.98
C ARG A 72 20.70 13.99 -51.39
N GLU A 73 19.47 13.51 -51.55
CA GLU A 73 18.92 13.21 -52.88
C GLU A 73 18.76 14.47 -53.75
N TYR A 74 18.36 15.59 -53.15
CA TYR A 74 18.38 16.89 -53.83
C TYR A 74 19.81 17.30 -54.23
N ASP A 75 20.80 17.10 -53.37
CA ASP A 75 22.21 17.41 -53.66
C ASP A 75 22.76 16.54 -54.80
N GLU A 76 22.46 15.25 -54.79
CA GLU A 76 22.85 14.31 -55.86
C GLU A 76 22.17 14.66 -57.20
N ALA A 77 20.89 15.04 -57.19
CA ALA A 77 20.16 15.48 -58.38
C ALA A 77 20.69 16.81 -58.94
N ILE A 78 20.99 17.78 -58.07
CA ILE A 78 21.59 19.08 -58.45
C ILE A 78 22.98 18.84 -59.07
N ALA A 79 23.83 18.05 -58.44
CA ALA A 79 25.17 17.75 -58.94
C ALA A 79 25.13 17.02 -60.29
N SER A 80 24.18 16.10 -60.47
CA SER A 80 23.93 15.41 -61.75
C SER A 80 23.54 16.39 -62.86
N ALA A 81 22.59 17.28 -62.58
CA ALA A 81 22.13 18.29 -63.54
C ALA A 81 23.24 19.28 -63.92
N GLU A 82 23.99 19.80 -62.94
CA GLU A 82 25.13 20.71 -63.17
C GLU A 82 26.21 20.06 -64.02
N LYS A 83 26.51 18.77 -63.79
CA LYS A 83 27.48 18.01 -64.59
C LYS A 83 27.06 17.86 -66.05
N ILE A 84 25.80 17.54 -66.32
CA ILE A 84 25.27 17.37 -67.68
C ILE A 84 25.29 18.71 -68.42
N ILE A 85 24.86 19.78 -67.77
CA ILE A 85 24.84 21.14 -68.34
C ILE A 85 26.27 21.62 -68.64
N ALA A 86 27.21 21.41 -67.72
CA ALA A 86 28.62 21.81 -67.91
C ALA A 86 29.29 21.08 -69.08
N ALA A 87 28.87 19.86 -69.41
CA ALA A 87 29.33 19.10 -70.57
C ALA A 87 28.69 19.55 -71.90
N GLY A 88 27.86 20.60 -71.89
CA GLY A 88 27.09 21.05 -73.06
C GLY A 88 25.90 20.15 -73.40
N GLY A 89 25.56 19.21 -72.51
CA GLY A 89 24.43 18.30 -72.67
C GLY A 89 23.10 18.91 -72.23
N ILE A 90 22.00 18.33 -72.71
CA ILE A 90 20.65 18.69 -72.30
C ILE A 90 20.23 17.76 -71.18
N TYR A 91 19.85 18.32 -70.02
CA TYR A 91 19.24 17.56 -68.94
C TYR A 91 17.81 17.20 -69.33
N ALA A 92 17.66 16.06 -70.00
CA ALA A 92 16.42 15.71 -70.67
C ALA A 92 15.33 15.26 -69.68
N GLN A 93 14.09 15.17 -70.19
CA GLN A 93 12.93 14.81 -69.36
C GLN A 93 13.07 13.45 -68.67
N LYS A 94 13.86 12.53 -69.24
CA LYS A 94 14.07 11.20 -68.67
C LYS A 94 14.86 11.28 -67.35
N GLU A 95 15.92 12.08 -67.32
CA GLU A 95 16.76 12.33 -66.15
C GLU A 95 15.95 13.09 -65.08
N VAL A 96 15.19 14.11 -65.50
CA VAL A 96 14.25 14.85 -64.64
C VAL A 96 13.28 13.90 -63.94
N ALA A 97 12.61 13.02 -64.71
CA ALA A 97 11.63 12.09 -64.17
C ALA A 97 12.28 11.04 -63.24
N ALA A 98 13.49 10.59 -63.56
CA ALA A 98 14.21 9.63 -62.72
C ALA A 98 14.62 10.25 -61.37
N ASP A 99 15.18 11.46 -61.37
CA ASP A 99 15.63 12.12 -60.15
C ASP A 99 14.44 12.57 -59.29
N GLN A 100 13.37 13.09 -59.91
CA GLN A 100 12.12 13.40 -59.21
C GLN A 100 11.52 12.16 -58.54
N LYS A 101 11.51 11.02 -59.24
CA LYS A 101 11.04 9.76 -58.68
C LYS A 101 11.88 9.32 -57.46
N ARG A 102 13.21 9.42 -57.52
CA ARG A 102 14.08 9.10 -56.36
C ARG A 102 13.76 9.99 -55.16
N ILE A 103 13.68 11.30 -55.39
CA ILE A 103 13.34 12.28 -54.34
C ILE A 103 11.98 11.96 -53.71
N ASP A 104 10.96 11.67 -54.53
CA ASP A 104 9.61 11.34 -54.05
C ASP A 104 9.58 10.04 -53.24
N GLU A 105 10.32 9.01 -53.66
CA GLU A 105 10.45 7.74 -52.94
C GLU A 105 11.13 7.92 -51.57
N VAL A 106 12.23 8.69 -51.51
CA VAL A 106 12.91 9.00 -50.24
C VAL A 106 12.00 9.84 -49.34
N ALA A 107 11.37 10.89 -49.87
CA ALA A 107 10.43 11.72 -49.13
C ALA A 107 9.22 10.93 -48.60
N LYS A 108 8.75 9.90 -49.33
CA LYS A 108 7.70 8.99 -48.85
C LYS A 108 8.19 8.15 -47.67
N ARG A 109 9.34 7.48 -47.78
CA ARG A 109 9.92 6.67 -46.68
C ARG A 109 10.16 7.50 -45.42
N VAL A 110 10.65 8.72 -45.59
CA VAL A 110 10.86 9.65 -44.49
C VAL A 110 9.54 9.99 -43.78
N ARG A 111 8.48 10.31 -44.54
CA ARG A 111 7.13 10.56 -43.98
C ARG A 111 6.58 9.35 -43.22
N GLU A 112 6.75 8.15 -43.75
CA GLU A 112 6.32 6.91 -43.09
C GLU A 112 7.08 6.68 -41.77
N ASN A 113 8.40 6.90 -41.76
CA ASN A 113 9.21 6.80 -40.55
C ASN A 113 8.77 7.80 -39.48
N TYR A 114 8.49 9.06 -39.85
CA TYR A 114 7.95 10.05 -38.91
C TYR A 114 6.58 9.63 -38.35
N ALA A 115 5.67 9.16 -39.21
CA ALA A 115 4.36 8.71 -38.78
C ALA A 115 4.45 7.52 -37.81
N ASN A 116 5.34 6.56 -38.07
CA ASN A 116 5.56 5.40 -37.21
C ASN A 116 6.18 5.80 -35.86
N ALA A 117 7.20 6.66 -35.87
CA ALA A 117 7.83 7.10 -34.63
C ALA A 117 6.88 7.98 -33.79
N ALA A 118 6.03 8.80 -34.41
CA ALA A 118 4.99 9.55 -33.71
C ALA A 118 3.92 8.62 -33.08
N LYS A 119 3.51 7.56 -33.80
CA LYS A 119 2.61 6.53 -33.24
C LYS A 119 3.23 5.86 -32.01
N THR A 120 4.50 5.46 -32.07
CA THR A 120 5.20 4.83 -30.94
C THR A 120 5.28 5.78 -29.74
N GLN A 121 5.63 7.05 -29.95
CA GLN A 121 5.68 8.03 -28.85
C GLN A 121 4.30 8.28 -28.22
N ILE A 122 3.25 8.38 -29.03
CA ILE A 122 1.88 8.50 -28.52
C ILE A 122 1.49 7.26 -27.71
N ALA A 123 1.85 6.06 -28.18
CA ALA A 123 1.62 4.82 -27.45
C ALA A 123 2.38 4.77 -26.12
N ASP A 124 3.66 5.16 -26.12
CA ASP A 124 4.48 5.24 -24.90
C ASP A 124 3.97 6.29 -23.91
N ALA A 125 3.57 7.46 -24.39
CA ALA A 125 2.98 8.50 -23.56
C ALA A 125 1.65 8.05 -22.95
N ARG A 126 0.80 7.35 -23.73
CA ARG A 126 -0.44 6.74 -23.23
C ARG A 126 -0.17 5.66 -22.19
N ARG A 127 0.82 4.80 -22.44
CA ARG A 127 1.24 3.76 -21.49
C ARG A 127 1.71 4.39 -20.17
N LYS A 128 2.63 5.35 -20.22
CA LYS A 128 3.11 6.07 -19.02
C LYS A 128 1.97 6.78 -18.28
N ALA A 129 1.04 7.39 -19.01
CA ALA A 129 -0.14 8.01 -18.42
C ALA A 129 -1.06 6.98 -17.74
N SER A 130 -1.28 5.81 -18.36
CA SER A 130 -2.05 4.70 -17.78
C SER A 130 -1.39 4.17 -16.51
N GLU A 131 -0.09 3.89 -16.54
CA GLU A 131 0.66 3.41 -15.37
C GLU A 131 0.63 4.41 -14.21
N THR A 132 0.73 5.71 -14.51
CA THR A 132 0.63 6.78 -13.50
C THR A 132 -0.77 6.83 -12.90
N TYR A 133 -1.80 6.73 -13.74
CA TYR A 133 -3.20 6.70 -13.29
C TYR A 133 -3.50 5.47 -12.43
N GLU A 134 -3.07 4.28 -12.85
CA GLU A 134 -3.25 3.02 -12.12
C GLU A 134 -2.57 3.07 -10.75
N ARG A 135 -1.34 3.59 -10.66
CA ARG A 135 -0.65 3.81 -9.37
C ARG A 135 -1.42 4.75 -8.46
N ALA A 136 -1.92 5.88 -9.00
CA ALA A 136 -2.70 6.84 -8.22
C ALA A 136 -4.02 6.22 -7.71
N VAL A 137 -4.70 5.43 -8.53
CA VAL A 137 -5.92 4.70 -8.13
C VAL A 137 -5.62 3.66 -7.05
N ALA A 138 -4.54 2.88 -7.19
CA ALA A 138 -4.14 1.89 -6.19
C ALA A 138 -3.80 2.55 -4.84
N GLU A 139 -3.08 3.67 -4.85
CA GLU A 139 -2.77 4.43 -3.63
C GLU A 139 -4.05 5.00 -2.98
N ALA A 140 -4.98 5.53 -3.77
CA ALA A 140 -6.25 6.04 -3.28
C ALA A 140 -7.12 4.93 -2.66
N MET A 141 -7.17 3.75 -3.28
CA MET A 141 -7.87 2.58 -2.75
C MET A 141 -7.25 2.10 -1.43
N LYS A 142 -5.92 2.06 -1.33
CA LYS A 142 -5.21 1.73 -0.08
C LYS A 142 -5.55 2.71 1.04
N LYS A 143 -5.54 4.02 0.77
CA LYS A 143 -5.93 5.06 1.74
C LYS A 143 -7.40 4.92 2.18
N ARG A 144 -8.30 4.64 1.24
CA ARG A 144 -9.73 4.42 1.54
C ARG A 144 -9.94 3.18 2.41
N ALA A 145 -9.26 2.07 2.11
CA ALA A 145 -9.32 0.85 2.91
C ALA A 145 -8.86 1.08 4.36
N ALA A 146 -7.75 1.81 4.54
CA ALA A 146 -7.29 2.21 5.88
C ALA A 146 -8.33 3.06 6.62
N THR A 147 -8.88 4.09 5.95
CA THR A 147 -9.90 4.97 6.56
C THR A 147 -11.16 4.21 6.97
N LEU A 148 -11.63 3.27 6.15
CA LEU A 148 -12.77 2.41 6.48
C LEU A 148 -12.46 1.48 7.65
N SER A 149 -11.25 0.92 7.71
CA SER A 149 -10.79 0.10 8.82
C SER A 149 -10.77 0.89 10.13
N ASP A 150 -10.21 2.09 10.13
CA ASP A 150 -10.15 2.98 11.30
C ASP A 150 -11.54 3.40 11.77
N SER A 151 -12.44 3.71 10.81
CA SER A 151 -13.84 4.04 11.11
C SER A 151 -14.58 2.85 11.73
N ASN A 152 -14.34 1.63 11.24
CA ASN A 152 -14.96 0.43 11.79
C ASN A 152 -14.44 0.13 13.20
N ALA A 153 -13.12 0.21 13.42
CA ALA A 153 -12.51 0.05 14.74
C ALA A 153 -13.06 1.07 15.76
N THR A 154 -13.21 2.34 15.34
CA THR A 154 -13.79 3.41 16.17
C THR A 154 -15.25 3.10 16.53
N TYR A 155 -16.06 2.70 15.55
CA TYR A 155 -17.46 2.33 15.77
C TYR A 155 -17.60 1.15 16.74
N ARG A 156 -16.83 0.08 16.53
CA ARG A 156 -16.84 -1.10 17.40
C ARG A 156 -16.45 -0.75 18.83
N ARG A 157 -15.40 0.06 19.01
CA ARG A 157 -14.98 0.54 20.34
C ARG A 157 -16.07 1.38 21.01
N SER A 158 -16.79 2.21 20.28
CA SER A 158 -17.93 3.00 20.79
C SER A 158 -19.11 2.12 21.24
N VAL A 159 -19.44 1.09 20.45
CA VAL A 159 -20.47 0.10 20.82
C VAL A 159 -20.04 -0.70 22.05
N ALA A 160 -18.79 -1.17 22.09
CA ALA A 160 -18.22 -1.86 23.24
C ALA A 160 -18.26 -0.99 24.51
N GLN A 161 -17.90 0.29 24.41
CA GLN A 161 -17.96 1.25 25.50
C GLN A 161 -19.38 1.41 26.04
N SER A 162 -20.36 1.54 25.13
CA SER A 162 -21.77 1.68 25.49
C SER A 162 -22.29 0.42 26.20
N ASN A 163 -21.96 -0.76 25.66
CA ASN A 163 -22.31 -2.04 26.25
C ASN A 163 -21.68 -2.25 27.63
N LEU A 164 -20.38 -1.94 27.77
CA LEU A 164 -19.67 -2.01 29.05
C LEU A 164 -20.30 -1.07 30.08
N THR A 165 -20.57 0.17 29.67
CA THR A 165 -21.22 1.18 30.53
C THR A 165 -22.58 0.69 31.04
N LEU A 166 -23.40 0.11 30.17
CA LEU A 166 -24.70 -0.47 30.53
C LEU A 166 -24.54 -1.64 31.51
N ARG A 167 -23.59 -2.54 31.26
CA ARG A 167 -23.30 -3.70 32.12
C ARG A 167 -22.85 -3.27 33.52
N LEU A 168 -21.91 -2.33 33.61
CA LEU A 168 -21.41 -1.79 34.89
C LEU A 168 -22.54 -1.13 35.68
N LYS A 169 -23.34 -0.26 35.03
CA LYS A 169 -24.47 0.42 35.68
C LYS A 169 -25.53 -0.56 36.18
N ARG A 170 -25.91 -1.55 35.37
CA ARG A 170 -26.94 -2.55 35.72
C ARG A 170 -26.54 -3.44 36.89
N ASN A 171 -25.23 -3.67 37.06
CA ASN A 171 -24.67 -4.57 38.07
C ASN A 171 -23.90 -3.81 39.16
N ALA A 172 -24.30 -2.56 39.41
CA ALA A 172 -23.76 -1.78 40.52
C ALA A 172 -23.77 -2.59 41.83
N GLY A 173 -22.63 -2.69 42.50
CA GLY A 173 -22.46 -3.47 43.73
C GLY A 173 -22.19 -4.97 43.54
N LYS A 174 -22.19 -5.48 42.31
CA LYS A 174 -21.82 -6.87 41.95
C LYS A 174 -20.56 -6.94 41.08
N LEU A 175 -19.70 -5.94 41.21
CA LEU A 175 -18.43 -5.85 40.48
C LEU A 175 -17.33 -6.49 41.33
N GLY A 176 -16.55 -7.38 40.72
CA GLY A 176 -15.44 -8.06 41.38
C GLY A 176 -14.27 -8.26 40.44
N ILE A 177 -13.09 -8.43 41.02
CA ILE A 177 -11.91 -8.93 40.32
C ILE A 177 -11.38 -10.14 41.08
N VAL A 178 -11.09 -11.21 40.35
CA VAL A 178 -10.45 -12.41 40.88
C VAL A 178 -9.05 -12.48 40.28
N ILE A 179 -8.06 -12.62 41.14
CA ILE A 179 -6.67 -12.77 40.75
C ILE A 179 -6.21 -14.15 41.16
N TRP A 180 -5.84 -14.97 40.19
CA TRP A 180 -5.29 -16.30 40.38
C TRP A 180 -3.77 -16.21 40.47
N ASN A 181 -3.23 -16.65 41.59
CA ASN A 181 -1.79 -16.61 41.84
C ASN A 181 -1.14 -17.88 41.29
N LEU A 182 0.15 -17.81 40.96
CA LEU A 182 0.89 -19.03 40.68
C LEU A 182 0.93 -19.94 41.93
N PRO A 183 0.61 -21.24 41.78
CA PRO A 183 0.62 -22.16 42.91
C PRO A 183 2.04 -22.33 43.46
N ALA A 184 2.22 -22.03 44.75
CA ALA A 184 3.52 -22.12 45.41
C ALA A 184 4.13 -23.55 45.46
N LYS A 185 3.30 -24.57 45.18
CA LYS A 185 3.71 -25.99 45.16
C LYS A 185 3.97 -26.52 43.75
N ALA A 186 3.62 -25.78 42.71
CA ALA A 186 3.95 -26.21 41.38
C ALA A 186 5.48 -26.10 41.23
N LYS A 187 6.10 -27.04 40.53
CA LYS A 187 7.54 -26.99 40.18
C LYS A 187 7.90 -25.79 39.28
N LEU A 188 6.98 -24.84 39.13
CA LEU A 188 7.00 -23.70 38.26
C LEU A 188 7.71 -22.54 39.01
N HIS A 189 9.03 -22.46 38.82
CA HIS A 189 9.89 -21.27 38.97
C HIS A 189 10.20 -20.65 40.36
N ASP A 190 9.76 -21.22 41.50
CA ASP A 190 9.95 -20.60 42.84
C ASP A 190 9.44 -19.13 42.86
N ARG A 191 8.22 -18.92 42.38
CA ARG A 191 7.58 -17.59 42.29
C ARG A 191 6.22 -17.58 42.94
N SER A 192 5.91 -16.49 43.63
CA SER A 192 4.58 -16.30 44.21
C SER A 192 4.34 -14.82 44.49
N THR A 193 3.27 -14.28 43.93
CA THR A 193 2.86 -12.89 44.18
C THR A 193 2.23 -12.79 45.58
N VAL A 194 2.70 -11.85 46.40
CA VAL A 194 2.21 -11.64 47.77
C VAL A 194 1.19 -10.50 47.80
N ALA A 195 1.45 -9.43 47.05
CA ALA A 195 0.57 -8.28 46.99
C ALA A 195 0.67 -7.59 45.64
N VAL A 196 -0.46 -7.03 45.22
CA VAL A 196 -0.58 -6.25 44.00
C VAL A 196 -1.19 -4.88 44.30
N LYS A 197 -0.97 -3.94 43.40
CA LYS A 197 -1.75 -2.71 43.32
C LYS A 197 -2.73 -2.88 42.16
N ILE A 198 -3.99 -2.52 42.39
CA ILE A 198 -5.06 -2.61 41.40
C ILE A 198 -5.50 -1.19 41.06
N GLU A 199 -5.53 -0.83 39.79
CA GLU A 199 -6.05 0.43 39.28
C GLU A 199 -7.18 0.15 38.30
N LEU A 200 -8.25 0.93 38.41
CA LEU A 200 -9.29 1.01 37.39
C LEU A 200 -9.04 2.28 36.58
N LEU A 201 -9.04 2.16 35.27
CA LEU A 201 -8.79 3.28 34.36
C LEU A 201 -9.99 3.52 33.45
N GLN A 202 -10.24 4.79 33.16
CA GLN A 202 -11.17 5.23 32.14
C GLN A 202 -10.38 6.13 31.19
N GLN A 203 -10.24 5.73 29.92
CA GLN A 203 -9.47 6.47 28.92
C GLN A 203 -8.08 6.85 29.44
N ASP A 204 -7.36 5.86 29.99
CA ASP A 204 -6.02 5.97 30.57
C ASP A 204 -5.90 6.84 31.84
N ARG A 205 -7.01 7.42 32.33
CA ARG A 205 -7.07 8.11 33.61
C ARG A 205 -7.42 7.14 34.73
N VAL A 206 -6.62 7.10 35.79
CA VAL A 206 -6.93 6.31 37.00
C VAL A 206 -8.16 6.91 37.69
N VAL A 207 -9.25 6.15 37.74
CA VAL A 207 -10.51 6.54 38.42
C VAL A 207 -10.64 5.92 39.81
N TRP A 208 -9.90 4.84 40.07
CA TRP A 208 -9.81 4.23 41.39
C TRP A 208 -8.52 3.43 41.55
N THR A 209 -8.04 3.31 42.80
CA THR A 209 -6.85 2.52 43.13
C THR A 209 -7.00 1.79 44.46
N ASN A 210 -6.54 0.55 44.50
CA ASN A 210 -6.18 -0.18 45.71
C ASN A 210 -4.66 -0.37 45.72
N LYS A 211 -3.97 0.36 46.60
CA LYS A 211 -2.50 0.41 46.64
C LYS A 211 -1.84 -0.87 47.16
N LEU A 212 -2.57 -1.74 47.87
CA LEU A 212 -2.00 -2.94 48.50
C LEU A 212 -3.07 -4.04 48.69
N ALA A 213 -3.46 -4.65 47.58
CA ALA A 213 -4.30 -5.85 47.57
C ALA A 213 -3.43 -7.08 47.87
N ARG A 214 -3.56 -7.63 49.08
CA ARG A 214 -2.83 -8.84 49.50
C ARG A 214 -3.49 -10.08 48.90
N LEU A 215 -2.70 -10.90 48.22
CA LEU A 215 -3.18 -12.17 47.69
C LEU A 215 -3.19 -13.24 48.78
N ASN A 216 -4.25 -14.03 48.82
CA ASN A 216 -4.35 -15.20 49.68
C ASN A 216 -3.47 -16.32 49.13
N ARG A 217 -2.29 -16.51 49.73
CA ARG A 217 -1.34 -17.57 49.33
C ARG A 217 -1.75 -18.98 49.79
N ARG A 218 -2.82 -19.12 50.58
CA ARG A 218 -3.36 -20.41 51.02
C ARG A 218 -4.50 -20.89 50.13
N ALA A 219 -5.00 -20.04 49.25
CA ALA A 219 -6.00 -20.36 48.24
C ALA A 219 -5.39 -20.12 46.85
N ASP A 220 -6.01 -20.68 45.83
CA ASP A 220 -5.54 -20.52 44.46
C ASP A 220 -5.84 -19.13 43.90
N ASN A 221 -6.82 -18.43 44.49
CA ASN A 221 -7.25 -17.12 44.06
C ASN A 221 -7.54 -16.15 45.21
N SER A 222 -7.67 -14.87 44.83
CA SER A 222 -8.07 -13.77 45.69
C SER A 222 -9.16 -12.94 45.03
N LEU A 223 -10.32 -12.84 45.67
CA LEU A 223 -11.44 -12.02 45.22
C LEU A 223 -11.40 -10.65 45.88
N PHE A 224 -11.48 -9.59 45.08
CA PHE A 224 -11.61 -8.21 45.54
C PHE A 224 -12.90 -7.59 44.99
N ARG A 225 -13.67 -6.94 45.85
CA ARG A 225 -14.83 -6.14 45.42
C ARG A 225 -14.36 -4.84 44.80
N LEU A 226 -14.91 -4.50 43.63
CA LEU A 226 -14.63 -3.25 42.95
C LEU A 226 -15.68 -2.18 43.29
N PRO A 227 -15.30 -0.89 43.33
CA PRO A 227 -16.26 0.19 43.52
C PRO A 227 -17.16 0.35 42.29
N ASN A 228 -18.31 0.99 42.47
CA ASN A 228 -19.23 1.31 41.39
C ASN A 228 -18.76 2.57 40.62
N VAL A 229 -17.69 2.44 39.84
CA VAL A 229 -17.16 3.48 38.95
C VAL A 229 -17.11 2.98 37.51
N LEU A 230 -17.14 3.88 36.53
CA LEU A 230 -16.95 3.51 35.13
C LEU A 230 -15.46 3.36 34.85
N PHE A 231 -15.09 2.27 34.18
CA PHE A 231 -13.72 1.99 33.75
C PHE A 231 -13.76 1.16 32.46
N ASP A 232 -12.71 1.27 31.66
CA ASP A 232 -12.49 0.52 30.42
C ASP A 232 -11.23 -0.35 30.47
N LYS A 233 -10.33 -0.10 31.43
CA LYS A 233 -9.15 -0.93 31.66
C LYS A 233 -8.98 -1.26 33.14
N VAL A 234 -8.34 -2.40 33.39
CA VAL A 234 -7.85 -2.78 34.71
C VAL A 234 -6.34 -2.92 34.63
N ARG A 235 -5.61 -2.21 35.49
CA ARG A 235 -4.17 -2.37 35.64
C ARG A 235 -3.82 -3.02 36.97
N ILE A 236 -2.97 -4.03 36.92
CA ILE A 236 -2.44 -4.74 38.08
C ILE A 236 -0.93 -4.56 38.08
N GLU A 237 -0.36 -4.07 39.18
CA GLU A 237 1.08 -3.98 39.40
C GLU A 237 1.48 -4.97 40.49
N THR A 238 2.46 -5.84 40.23
CA THR A 238 3.02 -6.73 41.25
C THR A 238 3.93 -5.91 42.17
N THR A 239 3.55 -5.78 43.45
CA THR A 239 4.25 -4.88 44.40
C THR A 239 5.10 -5.62 45.41
N ARG A 240 4.74 -6.88 45.72
CA ARG A 240 5.49 -7.77 46.63
C ARG A 240 5.36 -9.21 46.16
N TRP A 241 6.44 -9.99 46.29
CA TRP A 241 6.51 -11.40 45.95
C TRP A 241 7.45 -12.16 46.89
N THR A 242 7.49 -13.49 46.79
CA THR A 242 8.50 -14.36 47.42
C THR A 242 9.22 -15.21 46.38
N GLY A 243 10.43 -15.66 46.71
CA GLY A 243 11.26 -16.47 45.82
C GLY A 243 11.97 -15.60 44.78
N SER A 244 12.08 -16.07 43.54
CA SER A 244 12.79 -15.40 42.44
C SER A 244 12.01 -14.23 41.82
N GLY A 245 10.68 -14.19 41.98
CA GLY A 245 9.86 -13.19 41.31
C GLY A 245 8.37 -13.29 41.60
N SER A 246 7.62 -12.45 40.89
CA SER A 246 6.15 -12.50 40.87
C SER A 246 5.66 -13.35 39.69
N GLY A 247 4.36 -13.62 39.66
CA GLY A 247 3.68 -14.28 38.56
C GLY A 247 2.22 -14.53 38.90
N LEU A 248 1.39 -14.58 37.86
CA LEU A 248 -0.06 -14.71 37.95
C LEU A 248 -0.53 -15.72 36.92
N ALA A 249 -1.57 -16.50 37.24
CA ALA A 249 -2.14 -17.47 36.32
C ALA A 249 -3.25 -16.82 35.46
N GLU A 250 -4.21 -16.17 36.11
CA GLU A 250 -5.41 -15.63 35.46
C GLU A 250 -5.91 -14.39 36.22
N VAL A 251 -6.54 -13.47 35.50
CA VAL A 251 -7.20 -12.29 36.03
C VAL A 251 -8.59 -12.19 35.44
N GLU A 252 -9.59 -12.30 36.31
CA GLU A 252 -10.99 -12.28 35.90
C GLU A 252 -11.67 -11.01 36.42
N VAL A 253 -12.44 -10.34 35.55
CA VAL A 253 -13.22 -9.15 35.92
C VAL A 253 -14.70 -9.50 35.84
N TYR A 254 -15.34 -9.65 36.99
CA TYR A 254 -16.72 -10.10 37.07
C TYR A 254 -17.73 -8.97 37.13
N VAL A 255 -18.78 -9.14 36.33
CA VAL A 255 -20.01 -8.36 36.40
C VAL A 255 -21.18 -9.33 36.59
N GLY A 256 -21.65 -9.47 37.84
CA GLY A 256 -22.57 -10.55 38.18
C GLY A 256 -21.88 -11.90 38.09
N THR A 257 -22.20 -12.70 37.07
CA THR A 257 -21.61 -14.02 36.82
C THR A 257 -20.74 -14.08 35.56
N GLU A 258 -20.63 -12.97 34.82
CA GLU A 258 -19.87 -12.92 33.56
C GLU A 258 -18.44 -12.42 33.83
N ASN A 259 -17.43 -13.16 33.37
CA ASN A 259 -16.04 -12.70 33.31
C ASN A 259 -15.84 -11.84 32.04
N LEU A 260 -15.72 -10.52 32.22
CA LEU A 260 -15.51 -9.56 31.14
C LEU A 260 -14.08 -9.58 30.57
N ALA A 261 -13.12 -10.08 31.33
CA ALA A 261 -11.72 -10.12 30.95
C ALA A 261 -11.39 -11.31 30.04
N LEU A 262 -12.24 -12.34 29.98
CA LEU A 262 -12.00 -13.54 29.19
C LEU A 262 -11.76 -13.19 27.71
N GLY A 263 -10.61 -13.62 27.19
CA GLY A 263 -10.12 -13.38 25.84
C GLY A 263 -9.79 -11.91 25.54
N ARG A 264 -9.75 -11.02 26.52
CA ARG A 264 -9.43 -9.60 26.29
C ARG A 264 -7.92 -9.40 26.17
N PRO A 265 -7.48 -8.51 25.26
CA PRO A 265 -6.06 -8.27 25.08
C PRO A 265 -5.43 -7.68 26.34
N CYS A 266 -4.22 -8.16 26.63
CA CYS A 266 -3.42 -7.74 27.76
C CYS A 266 -2.11 -7.09 27.31
N GLU A 267 -1.77 -5.96 27.94
CA GLU A 267 -0.45 -5.33 27.82
C GLU A 267 0.34 -5.58 29.10
N VAL A 268 1.53 -6.16 28.97
CA VAL A 268 2.41 -6.46 30.11
C VAL A 268 3.73 -5.67 29.98
N SER A 269 4.26 -5.17 31.10
CA SER A 269 5.49 -4.36 31.09
C SER A 269 6.78 -5.18 31.00
N SER A 270 6.71 -6.48 31.30
CA SER A 270 7.84 -7.38 31.32
C SER A 270 7.34 -8.81 31.17
N ILE A 271 8.11 -9.63 30.46
CA ILE A 271 7.92 -11.07 30.31
C ILE A 271 9.30 -11.69 30.44
N GLU A 272 9.41 -12.74 31.23
CA GLU A 272 10.64 -13.51 31.26
C GLU A 272 10.73 -14.44 30.04
N THR A 273 11.72 -14.21 29.20
CA THR A 273 12.00 -15.08 28.05
C THR A 273 12.64 -16.38 28.53
N LEU A 274 11.82 -17.41 28.78
CA LEU A 274 12.29 -18.75 29.11
C LEU A 274 12.23 -19.67 27.87
N PRO A 275 13.12 -20.69 27.76
CA PRO A 275 13.21 -21.56 26.58
C PRO A 275 11.91 -22.30 26.21
N THR A 276 11.01 -22.47 27.18
CA THR A 276 9.75 -23.20 27.09
C THR A 276 8.52 -22.30 27.14
N HIS A 277 8.68 -20.99 27.36
CA HIS A 277 7.54 -20.09 27.50
C HIS A 277 7.29 -19.36 26.20
N LEU A 278 6.06 -19.51 25.70
CA LEU A 278 5.54 -18.60 24.69
C LEU A 278 5.34 -17.24 25.36
N ASP A 279 5.72 -16.16 24.69
CA ASP A 279 5.44 -14.77 25.08
C ASP A 279 3.92 -14.48 25.05
N ASP A 280 3.15 -15.25 25.81
CA ASP A 280 1.70 -15.23 25.76
C ASP A 280 1.17 -14.17 26.71
N ARG A 281 1.10 -12.96 26.18
CA ARG A 281 0.51 -11.81 26.86
C ARG A 281 -0.93 -12.09 27.27
N ASP A 282 -1.63 -12.98 26.56
CA ASP A 282 -3.04 -13.27 26.74
C ASP A 282 -3.29 -14.40 27.77
N ALA A 283 -2.22 -15.04 28.27
CA ALA A 283 -2.28 -16.11 29.28
C ALA A 283 -2.99 -15.70 30.59
N LEU A 284 -3.13 -14.40 30.86
CA LEU A 284 -3.83 -13.89 32.04
C LEU A 284 -5.35 -13.75 31.87
N THR A 285 -5.84 -14.02 30.67
CA THR A 285 -7.25 -13.86 30.30
C THR A 285 -7.75 -15.05 29.49
N ASP A 286 -7.01 -16.16 29.50
CA ASP A 286 -7.32 -17.32 28.67
C ASP A 286 -8.34 -18.25 29.33
N GLY A 287 -8.60 -18.06 30.63
CA GLY A 287 -9.46 -18.92 31.43
C GLY A 287 -8.73 -20.13 32.03
N MET A 288 -7.39 -20.19 31.96
CA MET A 288 -6.56 -21.21 32.59
C MET A 288 -6.12 -20.77 34.00
N ALA A 289 -7.05 -20.89 34.94
CA ALA A 289 -6.82 -20.51 36.34
C ALA A 289 -5.80 -21.39 37.11
N GLN A 290 -5.56 -22.62 36.65
CA GLN A 290 -4.71 -23.62 37.32
C GLN A 290 -3.84 -24.33 36.29
N PRO A 291 -2.70 -23.73 35.89
CA PRO A 291 -1.80 -24.35 34.95
C PRO A 291 -1.18 -25.63 35.54
N THR A 292 -1.22 -26.72 34.77
CA THR A 292 -0.68 -28.02 35.18
C THR A 292 0.62 -28.39 34.46
N VAL A 293 0.95 -27.69 33.38
CA VAL A 293 2.13 -27.92 32.53
C VAL A 293 3.00 -26.67 32.51
N GLU A 294 4.32 -26.85 32.49
CA GLU A 294 5.26 -25.74 32.32
C GLU A 294 5.13 -25.15 30.92
N GLY A 295 5.00 -23.82 30.82
CA GLY A 295 4.86 -23.11 29.54
C GLY A 295 3.45 -22.72 29.14
N GLU A 296 2.43 -23.01 29.97
CA GLU A 296 1.03 -22.75 29.62
C GLU A 296 0.26 -22.03 30.73
N GLY A 297 -0.62 -21.09 30.37
CA GLY A 297 -1.65 -20.55 31.26
C GLY A 297 -1.15 -19.75 32.47
N TYR A 298 -0.02 -19.07 32.30
CA TYR A 298 0.45 -18.09 33.27
C TYR A 298 1.36 -17.04 32.66
N TRP A 299 1.46 -15.92 33.34
CA TRP A 299 2.41 -14.87 33.06
C TRP A 299 3.45 -14.75 34.18
N ILE A 300 4.71 -14.68 33.76
CA ILE A 300 5.87 -14.45 34.63
C ILE A 300 6.66 -13.26 34.07
N PRO A 301 6.79 -12.15 34.81
CA PRO A 301 7.72 -11.07 34.47
C PRO A 301 9.17 -11.45 34.81
N GLU A 302 10.12 -10.64 34.34
CA GLU A 302 11.54 -10.77 34.69
C GLU A 302 11.78 -10.85 36.21
N GLU A 303 12.83 -11.59 36.59
CA GLU A 303 13.19 -11.80 37.98
C GLU A 303 13.29 -10.51 38.78
N LYS A 304 12.77 -10.57 40.01
CA LYS A 304 12.87 -9.49 41.01
C LYS A 304 12.40 -8.12 40.50
N THR A 305 11.53 -8.09 39.49
CA THR A 305 11.02 -6.86 38.88
C THR A 305 9.56 -6.64 39.25
N ARG A 306 9.21 -5.37 39.55
CA ARG A 306 7.80 -4.96 39.61
C ARG A 306 7.30 -4.88 38.19
N ALA A 307 6.21 -5.56 37.91
CA ALA A 307 5.65 -5.57 36.56
C ALA A 307 4.16 -5.23 36.58
N THR A 308 3.70 -4.65 35.49
CA THR A 308 2.31 -4.25 35.30
C THR A 308 1.65 -5.06 34.21
N VAL A 309 0.40 -5.40 34.42
CA VAL A 309 -0.53 -5.96 33.43
C VAL A 309 -1.66 -4.96 33.26
N THR A 310 -2.03 -4.62 32.04
CA THR A 310 -3.19 -3.79 31.72
C THR A 310 -4.12 -4.55 30.78
N ILE A 311 -5.35 -4.80 31.22
CA ILE A 311 -6.38 -5.52 30.45
C ILE A 311 -7.32 -4.47 29.82
N ASP A 312 -7.47 -4.48 28.49
CA ASP A 312 -8.41 -3.60 27.77
C ASP A 312 -9.77 -4.29 27.59
N LEU A 313 -10.75 -3.89 28.41
CA LEU A 313 -12.11 -4.47 28.37
C LEU A 313 -12.91 -4.03 27.14
N LEU A 314 -12.41 -3.04 26.37
CA LEU A 314 -12.96 -2.64 25.08
C LEU A 314 -12.23 -3.27 23.89
N GLY A 315 -11.07 -3.91 24.13
CA GLY A 315 -10.31 -4.59 23.10
C GLY A 315 -11.11 -5.73 22.49
N GLU A 316 -10.94 -6.00 21.19
CA GLU A 316 -11.61 -7.11 20.53
C GLU A 316 -11.27 -8.43 21.24
N PRO A 317 -12.27 -9.21 21.66
CA PRO A 317 -12.00 -10.46 22.34
C PRO A 317 -11.43 -11.48 21.35
N ASN A 318 -10.42 -12.23 21.78
CA ASN A 318 -9.91 -13.37 21.04
C ASN A 318 -10.92 -14.52 21.15
N GLN A 319 -11.66 -14.77 20.05
CA GLN A 319 -12.72 -15.77 20.03
C GLN A 319 -12.18 -17.20 20.20
N GLU A 320 -10.98 -17.49 19.68
CA GLU A 320 -10.36 -18.81 19.83
C GLU A 320 -10.08 -19.13 21.30
N ILE A 321 -9.61 -18.13 22.07
CA ILE A 321 -9.42 -18.24 23.51
C ILE A 321 -10.75 -18.48 24.23
N ILE A 322 -11.80 -17.72 23.88
CA ILE A 322 -13.12 -17.88 24.48
C ILE A 322 -13.68 -19.28 24.21
N ASP A 323 -13.59 -19.76 22.98
CA ASP A 323 -14.10 -21.06 22.57
C ASP A 323 -13.32 -22.18 23.28
N ALA A 324 -11.99 -22.05 23.38
CA ALA A 324 -11.14 -22.98 24.12
C ALA A 324 -11.50 -23.00 25.62
N ALA A 325 -11.71 -21.84 26.24
CA ALA A 325 -12.13 -21.74 27.64
C ALA A 325 -13.50 -22.40 27.88
N GLN A 326 -14.45 -22.19 26.97
CA GLN A 326 -15.77 -22.81 27.05
C GLN A 326 -15.70 -24.34 26.87
N ALA A 327 -14.88 -24.83 25.95
CA ALA A 327 -14.64 -26.26 25.77
C ALA A 327 -14.04 -26.90 27.03
N ARG A 328 -13.03 -26.27 27.63
CA ARG A 328 -12.43 -26.71 28.91
C ARG A 328 -13.45 -26.73 30.04
N ALA A 329 -14.28 -25.70 30.15
CA ALA A 329 -15.34 -25.63 31.16
C ALA A 329 -16.40 -26.73 30.97
N ALA A 330 -16.80 -27.00 29.72
CA ALA A 330 -17.75 -28.07 29.38
C ALA A 330 -17.19 -29.45 29.70
N GLU A 331 -15.92 -29.71 29.38
CA GLU A 331 -15.24 -30.96 29.71
C GLU A 331 -15.12 -31.16 31.22
N ALA A 332 -14.69 -30.12 31.96
CA ALA A 332 -14.62 -30.16 33.42
C ALA A 332 -16.00 -30.45 34.06
N GLN A 333 -17.07 -29.88 33.50
CA GLN A 333 -18.42 -30.15 33.95
C GLN A 333 -18.85 -31.59 33.64
N ALA A 334 -18.55 -32.09 32.44
CA ALA A 334 -18.81 -33.48 32.07
C ALA A 334 -18.05 -34.46 32.98
N ALA A 335 -16.79 -34.17 33.31
CA ALA A 335 -15.99 -34.98 34.22
C ALA A 335 -16.59 -35.02 35.63
N LYS A 336 -17.07 -33.88 36.16
CA LYS A 336 -17.79 -33.82 37.44
C LYS A 336 -19.05 -34.68 37.42
N ILE A 337 -19.83 -34.63 36.34
CA ILE A 337 -21.04 -35.45 36.17
C ILE A 337 -20.67 -36.94 36.16
N ARG A 338 -19.64 -37.35 35.40
CA ARG A 338 -19.18 -38.75 35.35
C ARG A 338 -18.74 -39.24 36.72
N ALA A 339 -17.99 -38.44 37.48
CA ALA A 339 -17.52 -38.79 38.82
C ALA A 339 -18.67 -38.93 39.85
N ALA A 340 -19.81 -38.27 39.61
CA ALA A 340 -20.97 -38.33 40.49
C ALA A 340 -21.87 -39.56 40.23
N ILE A 341 -21.70 -40.25 39.09
CA ILE A 341 -22.45 -41.48 38.78
C ILE A 341 -21.76 -42.65 39.52
N PRO A 342 -22.43 -43.31 40.49
CA PRO A 342 -21.83 -44.46 41.17
C PRO A 342 -21.62 -45.59 40.16
N THR A 343 -20.37 -46.06 40.03
CA THR A 343 -20.08 -47.31 39.31
C THR A 343 -20.73 -48.47 40.08
N ARG A 344 -21.77 -49.06 39.47
CA ARG A 344 -22.43 -50.27 39.99
C ARG A 344 -21.59 -51.52 39.77
#